data_AF-A0A6M0LJ83-F1
#
_entry.id   AF-A0A6M0LJ83-F1
#
_cell.length_a   1.000
_cell.length_b   1.000
_cell.length_c   1.000
_cell.angle_alpha   90.00
_cell.angle_beta   90.00
_cell.angle_gamma   90.00
#
_symmetry.space_group_name_H-M   'P 1'
#
loop_
_entity.id
_entity.type
_entity.pdbx_description
1 polymer ?
#
loop_
_entity_poly.entity_id
_entity_poly.type
_entity_poly.pdbx_seq_one_letter_code
_entity_poly.pdbx_strand_id
1 'polypeptide(L)'
;MNNSAKKKIIEKIVVEDAKKHGFTCKSIRGGLGIKYLAIFGRKKNGVAQGFDIYENVIKEGNLTMLIMGKKIETTYHDEESFEIAMKYYADYLNNHGYEDLDANAVAPRFETPDRIRLRDEYVIMAQHFNEKCGNLNDDGYLEEVRQYLTETFNYDFEEVKEDLLLITAAFATYIARIYSNATLKEADNDLLLVHISTTSYGRVMERYFNPLNTIKGIYDRKDISLLDIFLGYFKK
;
A
#
# COMPACT_ATOMS: atom_id res chain seq x y z
N MET A 1 -17.62 -0.57 -28.27
CA MET A 1 -17.41 0.86 -28.59
C MET A 1 -15.93 1.12 -28.93
N ASN A 2 -15.63 1.98 -29.92
CA ASN A 2 -14.24 2.25 -30.34
C ASN A 2 -13.47 3.16 -29.34
N ASN A 3 -12.13 3.15 -29.40
CA ASN A 3 -11.28 3.88 -28.46
C ASN A 3 -11.40 5.41 -28.59
N SER A 4 -11.72 5.93 -29.77
CA SER A 4 -11.84 7.37 -30.01
C SER A 4 -13.05 7.95 -29.29
N ALA A 5 -14.20 7.26 -29.35
CA ALA A 5 -15.41 7.64 -28.61
C ALA A 5 -15.19 7.59 -27.09
N LYS A 6 -14.63 6.49 -26.57
CA LYS A 6 -14.25 6.35 -25.15
C LYS A 6 -13.40 7.53 -24.67
N LYS A 7 -12.35 7.87 -25.44
CA LYS A 7 -11.44 8.97 -25.11
C LYS A 7 -12.16 10.31 -25.04
N LYS A 8 -13.03 10.63 -26.00
CA LYS A 8 -13.82 11.88 -26.01
C LYS A 8 -14.73 12.00 -24.78
N ILE A 9 -15.38 10.90 -24.39
CA ILE A 9 -16.27 10.89 -23.22
C ILE A 9 -15.47 11.10 -21.93
N ILE A 10 -14.34 10.39 -21.78
CA ILE A 10 -13.44 10.58 -20.63
C ILE A 10 -12.91 12.02 -20.59
N GLU A 11 -12.48 12.56 -21.74
CA GLU A 11 -11.99 13.93 -21.85
C GLU A 11 -13.03 14.94 -21.36
N LYS A 12 -14.27 14.81 -21.85
CA LYS A 12 -15.38 15.70 -21.50
C LYS A 12 -15.78 15.64 -20.02
N ILE A 13 -15.80 14.45 -19.43
CA ILE A 13 -16.42 14.23 -18.11
C ILE A 13 -15.38 14.25 -16.99
N VAL A 14 -14.27 13.53 -17.17
CA VAL A 14 -13.29 13.30 -16.10
C VAL A 14 -12.08 14.21 -16.26
N VAL A 15 -11.56 14.41 -17.47
CA VAL A 15 -10.31 15.19 -17.66
C VAL A 15 -10.51 16.67 -17.34
N GLU A 16 -11.59 17.28 -17.83
CA GLU A 16 -11.87 18.69 -17.54
C GLU A 16 -12.14 18.94 -16.06
N ASP A 17 -12.73 17.97 -15.36
CA ASP A 17 -12.91 18.02 -13.91
C ASP A 17 -11.57 17.88 -13.17
N ALA A 18 -10.81 16.82 -13.45
CA ALA A 18 -9.54 16.54 -12.81
C ALA A 18 -8.50 17.66 -12.98
N LYS A 19 -8.52 18.37 -14.12
CA LYS A 19 -7.69 19.57 -14.35
C LYS A 19 -7.98 20.69 -13.35
N LYS A 20 -9.24 20.89 -12.95
CA LYS A 20 -9.61 21.89 -11.92
C LYS A 20 -8.97 21.55 -10.57
N HIS A 21 -8.74 20.27 -10.32
CA HIS A 21 -8.04 19.75 -9.14
C HIS A 21 -6.52 19.59 -9.36
N GLY A 22 -5.96 20.14 -10.45
CA GLY A 22 -4.52 20.15 -10.72
C GLY A 22 -3.94 18.83 -11.22
N PHE A 23 -4.77 17.89 -11.68
CA PHE A 23 -4.31 16.65 -12.30
C PHE A 23 -3.94 16.85 -13.76
N THR A 24 -2.90 16.12 -14.18
CA THR A 24 -2.56 15.93 -15.58
C THR A 24 -3.01 14.53 -16.01
N CYS A 25 -3.61 14.43 -17.18
CA CYS A 25 -3.99 13.15 -17.77
C CYS A 25 -2.90 12.69 -18.75
N LYS A 26 -2.33 11.52 -18.50
CA LYS A 26 -1.50 10.79 -19.45
C LYS A 26 -2.36 9.69 -20.08
N SER A 27 -2.31 9.60 -21.41
CA SER A 27 -3.13 8.65 -22.15
C SER A 27 -2.46 7.28 -22.31
N ILE A 28 -3.29 6.25 -22.14
CA ILE A 28 -3.24 4.86 -22.64
C ILE A 28 -1.87 4.18 -22.71
N ARG A 29 -1.68 3.18 -21.83
CA ARG A 29 -0.72 2.09 -22.00
C ARG A 29 -1.47 0.76 -22.00
N GLY A 30 -1.21 -0.11 -22.97
CA GLY A 30 -1.69 -1.48 -22.95
C GLY A 30 -0.84 -2.35 -22.02
N GLY A 31 -1.46 -3.19 -21.20
CA GLY A 31 -0.81 -4.21 -20.38
C GLY A 31 -1.44 -5.59 -20.58
N LEU A 32 -0.85 -6.61 -19.98
CA LEU A 32 -1.43 -7.96 -19.93
C LEU A 32 -2.69 -7.93 -19.05
N GLY A 33 -3.86 -8.18 -19.65
CA GLY A 33 -5.15 -8.28 -18.94
C GLY A 33 -5.83 -6.95 -18.58
N ILE A 34 -5.12 -5.82 -18.71
CA ILE A 34 -5.63 -4.49 -18.38
C ILE A 34 -5.37 -3.52 -19.53
N LYS A 35 -6.39 -2.74 -19.89
CA LYS A 35 -6.30 -1.66 -20.86
C LYS A 35 -6.57 -0.33 -20.17
N TYR A 36 -5.51 0.42 -19.86
CA TYR A 36 -5.64 1.75 -19.30
C TYR A 36 -6.30 2.69 -20.30
N LEU A 37 -7.42 3.29 -19.91
CA LEU A 37 -8.13 4.28 -20.70
C LEU A 37 -7.60 5.69 -20.38
N ALA A 38 -7.29 5.96 -19.11
CA ALA A 38 -6.67 7.20 -18.67
C ALA A 38 -5.89 6.99 -17.35
N ILE A 39 -4.78 7.70 -17.21
CA ILE A 39 -3.94 7.73 -16.00
C ILE A 39 -3.82 9.19 -15.58
N PHE A 40 -4.23 9.48 -14.35
CA PHE A 40 -4.22 10.83 -13.81
C PHE A 40 -3.16 10.94 -12.74
N GLY A 41 -2.33 11.99 -12.84
CA GLY A 41 -1.27 12.24 -11.88
C GLY A 41 -1.11 13.72 -11.56
N ARG A 42 -0.82 14.00 -10.29
CA ARG A 42 -0.29 15.29 -9.83
C ARG A 42 0.72 15.09 -8.72
N LYS A 43 1.42 16.17 -8.37
CA LYS A 43 2.28 16.23 -7.19
C LYS A 43 1.75 17.33 -6.27
N LYS A 44 1.43 16.99 -5.02
CA LYS A 44 0.98 17.95 -4.00
C LYS A 44 1.81 17.74 -2.75
N ASN A 45 2.41 18.80 -2.21
CA ASN A 45 3.31 18.75 -1.05
C ASN A 45 4.42 17.69 -1.16
N GLY A 46 5.04 17.55 -2.33
CA GLY A 46 6.08 16.53 -2.53
C GLY A 46 5.56 15.12 -2.82
N VAL A 47 4.28 14.85 -2.54
CA VAL A 47 3.66 13.53 -2.67
C VAL A 47 3.04 13.34 -4.05
N ALA A 48 3.40 12.25 -4.73
CA ALA A 48 2.75 11.84 -5.96
C ALA A 48 1.37 11.26 -5.65
N GLN A 49 0.35 11.77 -6.35
CA GLN A 49 -1.03 11.33 -6.22
C GLN A 49 -1.55 10.95 -7.60
N GLY A 50 -2.40 9.94 -7.67
CA GLY A 50 -2.99 9.53 -8.93
C GLY A 50 -4.18 8.59 -8.78
N PHE A 51 -4.90 8.49 -9.89
CA PHE A 51 -5.95 7.50 -10.08
C PHE A 51 -5.97 7.09 -11.55
N ASP A 52 -6.37 5.85 -11.78
CA ASP A 52 -6.36 5.23 -13.10
C ASP A 52 -7.77 4.78 -13.46
N ILE A 53 -8.16 4.94 -14.73
CA ILE A 53 -9.36 4.32 -15.29
C ILE A 53 -8.91 3.29 -16.30
N TYR A 54 -9.31 2.04 -16.11
CA TYR A 54 -8.96 0.96 -17.03
C TYR A 54 -10.11 -0.01 -17.28
N GLU A 55 -10.00 -0.73 -18.38
CA GLU A 55 -10.91 -1.78 -18.80
C GLU A 55 -10.25 -3.15 -18.65
N ASN A 56 -11.00 -4.13 -18.18
CA ASN A 56 -10.56 -5.52 -18.14
C ASN A 56 -10.53 -6.09 -19.56
N VAL A 57 -9.38 -6.63 -20.00
CA VAL A 57 -9.23 -7.18 -21.36
C VAL A 57 -9.92 -8.53 -21.52
N ILE A 58 -10.09 -9.29 -20.44
CA ILE A 58 -10.75 -10.61 -20.44
C ILE A 58 -12.27 -10.46 -20.38
N LYS A 59 -12.77 -9.47 -19.65
CA LYS A 59 -14.19 -9.13 -19.53
C LYS A 59 -14.43 -7.74 -20.10
N GLU A 60 -14.49 -7.65 -21.42
CA GLU A 60 -14.83 -6.39 -22.10
C GLU A 60 -16.14 -5.82 -21.56
N GLY A 61 -16.22 -4.51 -21.38
CA GLY A 61 -17.35 -3.87 -20.72
C GLY A 61 -17.13 -3.62 -19.22
N ASN A 62 -16.19 -4.30 -18.57
CA ASN A 62 -15.88 -4.06 -17.15
C ASN A 62 -14.86 -2.94 -16.99
N LEU A 63 -15.27 -1.89 -16.29
CA LEU A 63 -14.45 -0.73 -15.97
C LEU A 63 -14.04 -0.76 -14.51
N THR A 64 -12.83 -0.27 -14.25
CA THR A 64 -12.35 -0.02 -12.90
C THR A 64 -11.68 1.33 -12.83
N MET A 65 -12.03 2.09 -11.81
CA MET A 65 -11.22 3.20 -11.32
C MET A 65 -10.40 2.72 -10.12
N LEU A 66 -9.07 2.82 -10.21
CA LEU A 66 -8.16 2.54 -9.12
C LEU A 66 -7.69 3.87 -8.52
N ILE A 67 -7.99 4.09 -7.25
CA ILE A 67 -7.62 5.29 -6.50
C ILE A 67 -7.16 4.87 -5.11
N MET A 68 -5.93 5.23 -4.71
CA MET A 68 -5.37 4.90 -3.39
C MET A 68 -5.46 3.41 -3.02
N GLY A 69 -5.29 2.50 -4.00
CA GLY A 69 -5.42 1.05 -3.81
C GLY A 69 -6.86 0.53 -3.72
N LYS A 70 -7.87 1.40 -3.71
CA LYS A 70 -9.29 1.05 -3.76
C LYS A 70 -9.74 0.90 -5.21
N LYS A 71 -10.47 -0.18 -5.49
CA LYS A 71 -11.09 -0.45 -6.79
C LYS A 71 -12.56 -0.04 -6.74
N ILE A 72 -12.96 0.83 -7.67
CA ILE A 72 -14.35 1.21 -7.91
C ILE A 72 -14.75 0.63 -9.27
N GLU A 73 -15.60 -0.40 -9.24
CA GLU A 73 -15.93 -1.20 -10.43
C GLU A 73 -17.32 -0.85 -10.97
N THR A 74 -17.46 -0.85 -12.30
CA THR A 74 -18.75 -0.68 -12.99
C THR A 74 -18.71 -1.39 -14.34
N THR A 75 -19.83 -1.44 -15.05
CA THR A 75 -19.97 -2.09 -16.35
C THR A 75 -20.66 -1.19 -17.36
N TYR A 76 -20.34 -1.38 -18.64
CA TYR A 76 -21.04 -0.72 -19.75
C TYR A 76 -21.25 -1.69 -20.93
N HIS A 77 -22.25 -1.42 -21.75
CA HIS A 77 -22.62 -2.23 -22.92
C HIS A 77 -22.74 -1.41 -24.21
N ASP A 78 -22.87 -0.09 -24.08
CA ASP A 78 -23.04 0.87 -25.16
C ASP A 78 -22.41 2.21 -24.77
N GLU A 79 -22.57 3.21 -25.64
CA GLU A 79 -22.01 4.55 -25.41
C GLU A 79 -22.68 5.28 -24.24
N GLU A 80 -23.99 5.13 -24.08
CA GLU A 80 -24.77 5.79 -23.02
C GLU A 80 -24.41 5.24 -21.64
N SER A 81 -24.37 3.92 -21.48
CA SER A 81 -23.92 3.26 -20.24
C SER A 81 -22.46 3.56 -19.91
N PHE A 82 -21.60 3.77 -20.92
CA PHE A 82 -20.23 4.22 -20.69
C PHE A 82 -20.17 5.67 -20.18
N GLU A 83 -20.99 6.56 -20.73
CA GLU A 83 -21.13 7.92 -20.24
C GLU A 83 -21.63 7.95 -18.78
N ILE A 84 -22.62 7.12 -18.44
CA ILE A 84 -23.11 6.95 -17.06
C ILE A 84 -21.99 6.47 -16.13
N ALA A 85 -21.19 5.48 -16.56
CA ALA A 85 -20.05 5.00 -15.79
C ALA A 85 -19.01 6.10 -15.53
N MET A 86 -18.73 6.96 -16.51
CA MET A 86 -17.78 8.08 -16.33
C MET A 86 -18.33 9.15 -15.39
N LYS A 87 -19.64 9.44 -15.45
CA LYS A 87 -20.30 10.35 -14.49
C LYS A 87 -20.21 9.81 -13.07
N TYR A 88 -20.48 8.52 -12.89
CA TYR A 88 -20.33 7.86 -11.59
C TYR A 88 -18.91 8.00 -11.01
N TYR A 89 -17.87 7.81 -11.84
CA TYR A 89 -16.49 8.05 -11.41
C TYR A 89 -16.19 9.51 -11.08
N ALA A 90 -16.68 10.46 -11.88
CA ALA A 90 -16.52 11.89 -11.62
C ALA A 90 -17.22 12.30 -10.32
N ASP A 91 -18.43 11.80 -10.07
CA ASP A 91 -19.18 12.04 -8.83
C ASP A 91 -18.43 11.46 -7.62
N TYR A 92 -17.89 10.25 -7.74
CA TYR A 92 -17.07 9.65 -6.68
C TYR A 92 -15.84 10.51 -6.36
N LEU A 93 -15.13 10.98 -7.39
CA LEU A 93 -13.94 11.82 -7.22
C LEU A 93 -14.27 13.14 -6.51
N ASN A 94 -15.37 13.79 -6.91
CA ASN A 94 -15.82 15.05 -6.33
C ASN A 94 -16.33 14.92 -4.89
N ASN A 95 -17.01 13.83 -4.58
CA ASN A 95 -17.59 13.63 -3.25
C ASN A 95 -16.59 13.09 -2.22
N HIS A 96 -15.59 12.31 -2.66
CA HIS A 96 -14.67 11.63 -1.76
C HIS A 96 -13.23 11.61 -2.28
N GLY A 97 -13.03 11.26 -3.56
CA GLY A 97 -11.70 10.89 -4.06
C GLY A 97 -10.64 11.98 -3.95
N TYR A 98 -10.94 13.24 -4.30
CA TYR A 98 -9.94 14.31 -4.22
C TYR A 98 -9.61 14.72 -2.79
N GLU A 99 -10.60 14.71 -1.90
CA GLU A 99 -10.41 14.98 -0.47
C GLU A 99 -9.55 13.89 0.17
N ASP A 100 -9.86 12.62 -0.10
CA ASP A 100 -9.09 11.48 0.38
C ASP A 100 -7.62 11.55 -0.09
N LEU A 101 -7.41 11.91 -1.36
CA LEU A 101 -6.07 12.10 -1.91
C LEU A 101 -5.35 13.24 -1.17
N ASP A 102 -6.01 14.37 -0.97
CA ASP A 102 -5.45 15.54 -0.27
C ASP A 102 -5.08 15.23 1.18
N ALA A 103 -5.98 14.58 1.92
CA ALA A 103 -5.73 14.12 3.27
C ALA A 103 -4.52 13.15 3.29
N ASN A 104 -4.46 12.23 2.32
CA ASN A 104 -3.34 11.32 2.20
C ASN A 104 -2.02 12.03 1.89
N ALA A 105 -1.99 13.18 1.21
CA ALA A 105 -0.75 13.91 0.94
C ALA A 105 -0.16 14.59 2.17
N VAL A 106 -0.96 14.87 3.20
CA VAL A 106 -0.49 15.46 4.47
C VAL A 106 -0.41 14.44 5.60
N ALA A 107 -0.85 13.20 5.36
CA ALA A 107 -0.79 12.13 6.34
C ALA A 107 0.66 11.88 6.81
N PRO A 108 0.90 11.74 8.13
CA PRO A 108 2.19 11.38 8.68
C PRO A 108 2.67 10.03 8.15
N ARG A 109 3.94 9.97 7.76
CA ARG A 109 4.54 8.81 7.10
C ARG A 109 6.02 8.72 7.41
N PHE A 110 6.56 7.51 7.28
CA PHE A 110 8.00 7.31 7.20
C PHE A 110 8.55 7.89 5.90
N GLU A 111 9.49 8.79 6.04
CA GLU A 111 10.21 9.40 4.93
C GLU A 111 11.31 8.46 4.40
N THR A 112 11.92 8.83 3.27
CA THR A 112 13.02 8.04 2.70
C THR A 112 14.19 7.85 3.68
N PRO A 113 14.63 8.87 4.44
CA PRO A 113 15.66 8.67 5.46
C PRO A 113 15.28 7.65 6.54
N ASP A 114 14.03 7.63 6.99
CA ASP A 114 13.56 6.67 7.99
C ASP A 114 13.66 5.22 7.47
N ARG A 115 13.27 5.02 6.20
CA ARG A 115 13.31 3.71 5.52
C ARG A 115 14.75 3.23 5.32
N ILE A 116 15.63 4.11 4.87
CA ILE A 116 17.06 3.83 4.69
C ILE A 116 17.69 3.47 6.04
N ARG A 117 17.39 4.25 7.09
CA ARG A 117 17.91 3.99 8.43
C ARG A 117 17.43 2.63 8.95
N LEU A 118 16.15 2.30 8.81
CA LEU A 118 15.65 0.96 9.13
C LEU A 118 16.41 -0.12 8.36
N ARG A 119 16.58 0.03 7.04
CA ARG A 119 17.30 -0.93 6.18
C ARG A 119 18.73 -1.15 6.65
N ASP A 120 19.45 -0.09 7.00
CA ASP A 120 20.89 -0.17 7.32
C ASP A 120 21.16 -0.54 8.78
N GLU A 121 20.23 -0.21 9.68
CA GLU A 121 20.43 -0.32 11.13
C GLU A 121 19.51 -1.34 11.82
N TYR A 122 18.70 -2.11 11.08
CA TYR A 122 17.68 -2.99 11.69
C TYR A 122 18.25 -3.96 12.75
N VAL A 123 19.48 -4.46 12.57
CA VAL A 123 20.11 -5.36 13.54
C VAL A 123 20.34 -4.66 14.88
N ILE A 124 20.90 -3.45 14.83
CA ILE A 124 21.20 -2.64 16.02
C ILE A 124 19.89 -2.16 16.66
N MET A 125 18.92 -1.74 15.85
CA MET A 125 17.58 -1.35 16.33
C MET A 125 16.85 -2.50 17.04
N ALA A 126 16.89 -3.71 16.47
CA ALA A 126 16.29 -4.89 17.08
C ALA A 126 16.99 -5.28 18.39
N GLN A 127 18.33 -5.18 18.43
CA GLN A 127 19.08 -5.39 19.66
C GLN A 127 18.70 -4.35 20.74
N HIS A 128 18.62 -3.07 20.37
CA HIS A 128 18.25 -2.01 21.29
C HIS A 128 16.84 -2.21 21.86
N PHE A 129 15.89 -2.64 21.02
CA PHE A 129 14.55 -3.03 21.48
C PHE A 129 14.61 -4.20 22.47
N ASN A 130 15.39 -5.24 22.19
CA ASN A 130 15.54 -6.37 23.11
C ASN A 130 16.13 -5.97 24.45
N GLU A 131 17.14 -5.09 24.45
CA GLU A 131 17.75 -4.55 25.66
C GLU A 131 16.73 -3.75 26.49
N LYS A 132 15.89 -2.93 25.83
CA LYS A 132 14.78 -2.18 26.46
C LYS A 132 13.75 -3.12 27.12
N CYS A 133 13.51 -4.29 26.53
CA CYS A 133 12.62 -5.32 27.06
C CYS A 133 13.28 -6.24 28.11
N GLY A 134 14.53 -6.01 28.50
CA GLY A 134 15.21 -6.82 29.51
C GLY A 134 15.83 -8.13 28.99
N ASN A 135 16.20 -8.18 27.70
CA ASN A 135 16.86 -9.31 27.04
C ASN A 135 16.03 -10.60 27.07
N LEU A 136 14.85 -10.55 26.49
CA LEU A 136 13.91 -11.67 26.50
C LEU A 136 14.33 -12.81 25.56
N ASN A 137 13.82 -14.00 25.87
CA ASN A 137 13.82 -15.14 24.97
C ASN A 137 12.71 -14.99 23.91
N ASP A 138 12.67 -15.92 22.95
CA ASP A 138 11.77 -15.85 21.79
C ASP A 138 10.28 -15.72 22.17
N ASP A 139 9.80 -16.49 23.15
CA ASP A 139 8.38 -16.51 23.53
C ASP A 139 7.93 -15.17 24.17
N GLY A 140 8.78 -14.55 24.99
CA GLY A 140 8.49 -13.23 25.58
C GLY A 140 8.63 -12.08 24.59
N TYR A 141 9.52 -12.23 23.60
CA TYR A 141 9.88 -11.15 22.68
C TYR A 141 8.71 -10.69 21.80
N LEU A 142 7.91 -11.62 21.29
CA LEU A 142 6.75 -11.27 20.45
C LEU A 142 5.64 -10.59 21.25
N GLU A 143 5.45 -10.97 22.52
CA GLU A 143 4.43 -10.34 23.37
C GLU A 143 4.82 -8.90 23.69
N GLU A 144 6.09 -8.62 23.95
CA GLU A 144 6.57 -7.24 24.11
C GLU A 144 6.40 -6.42 22.83
N VAL A 145 6.69 -6.99 21.65
CA VAL A 145 6.42 -6.32 20.36
C VAL A 145 4.94 -5.93 20.26
N ARG A 146 4.02 -6.79 20.69
CA ARG A 146 2.58 -6.48 20.70
C ARG A 146 2.24 -5.37 21.69
N GLN A 147 2.77 -5.47 22.90
CA GLN A 147 2.49 -4.53 23.97
C GLN A 147 2.98 -3.14 23.56
N TYR A 148 4.25 -2.99 23.19
CA TYR A 148 4.83 -1.72 22.76
C TYR A 148 4.09 -1.14 21.56
N LEU A 149 3.74 -1.96 20.57
CA LEU A 149 2.95 -1.49 19.43
C LEU A 149 1.57 -0.99 19.86
N THR A 150 0.90 -1.68 20.77
CA THR A 150 -0.41 -1.26 21.27
C THR A 150 -0.32 0.03 22.07
N GLU A 151 0.74 0.21 22.86
CA GLU A 151 1.00 1.43 23.61
C GLU A 151 1.13 2.64 22.67
N THR A 152 1.78 2.48 21.51
CA THR A 152 1.92 3.56 20.52
C THR A 152 0.59 4.12 20.01
N PHE A 153 -0.50 3.33 20.04
CA PHE A 153 -1.81 3.76 19.49
C PHE A 153 -2.41 4.99 20.19
N ASN A 154 -1.92 5.31 21.39
CA ASN A 154 -2.39 6.43 22.20
C ASN A 154 -1.64 7.73 21.94
N TYR A 155 -0.66 7.72 21.03
CA TYR A 155 0.23 8.85 20.77
C TYR A 155 0.23 9.24 19.30
N ASP A 156 0.57 10.50 19.04
CA ASP A 156 0.68 11.03 17.68
C ASP A 156 1.90 10.45 16.96
N PHE A 157 1.80 10.29 15.63
CA PHE A 157 2.81 9.59 14.85
C PHE A 157 4.23 10.15 15.03
N GLU A 158 4.37 11.47 15.10
CA GLU A 158 5.69 12.09 15.27
C GLU A 158 6.32 11.80 16.63
N GLU A 159 5.50 11.54 17.67
CA GLU A 159 5.99 11.20 19.01
C GLU A 159 6.50 9.75 19.07
N VAL A 160 5.85 8.84 18.35
CA VAL A 160 6.16 7.40 18.35
C VAL A 160 6.90 6.91 17.12
N LYS A 161 7.31 7.81 16.21
CA LYS A 161 7.96 7.42 14.94
C LYS A 161 9.18 6.54 15.15
N GLU A 162 10.03 6.90 16.12
CA GLU A 162 11.24 6.12 16.45
C GLU A 162 10.88 4.77 17.08
N ASP A 163 9.92 4.73 18.01
CA ASP A 163 9.45 3.48 18.61
C ASP A 163 8.88 2.54 17.54
N LEU A 164 8.12 3.05 16.58
CA LEU A 164 7.62 2.26 15.46
C LEU A 164 8.73 1.71 14.56
N LEU A 165 9.85 2.42 14.38
CA LEU A 165 11.03 1.90 13.67
C LEU A 165 11.69 0.76 14.46
N LEU A 166 11.89 0.94 15.77
CA LEU A 166 12.45 -0.10 16.66
C LEU A 166 11.56 -1.35 16.68
N ILE A 167 10.25 -1.18 16.85
CA ILE A 167 9.26 -2.26 16.80
C ILE A 167 9.32 -2.97 15.44
N THR A 168 9.44 -2.22 14.34
CA THR A 168 9.56 -2.80 13.00
C THR A 168 10.81 -3.66 12.86
N ALA A 169 11.96 -3.15 13.29
CA ALA A 169 13.22 -3.88 13.25
C ALA A 169 13.19 -5.14 14.12
N ALA A 170 12.66 -5.01 15.35
CA ALA A 170 12.47 -6.11 16.29
C ALA A 170 11.57 -7.19 15.69
N PHE A 171 10.40 -6.80 15.17
CA PHE A 171 9.45 -7.70 14.54
C PHE A 171 10.05 -8.43 13.34
N ALA A 172 10.67 -7.70 12.40
CA ALA A 172 11.26 -8.26 11.20
C ALA A 172 12.37 -9.30 11.52
N THR A 173 13.22 -8.97 12.49
CA THR A 173 14.30 -9.84 12.97
C THR A 173 13.76 -11.08 13.67
N TYR A 174 12.72 -10.93 14.49
CA TYR A 174 12.02 -12.05 15.13
C TYR A 174 11.48 -13.02 14.07
N ILE A 175 10.77 -12.54 13.04
CA ILE A 175 10.22 -13.43 12.01
C ILE A 175 11.33 -14.20 11.29
N ALA A 176 12.39 -13.51 10.85
CA ALA A 176 13.49 -14.16 10.14
C ALA A 176 14.30 -15.14 11.02
N ARG A 177 14.29 -14.95 12.35
CA ARG A 177 14.92 -15.88 13.29
C ARG A 177 14.08 -17.13 13.54
N ILE A 178 12.77 -16.95 13.75
CA ILE A 178 11.88 -18.03 14.20
C ILE A 178 11.39 -18.89 13.05
N TYR A 179 11.13 -18.30 11.90
CA TYR A 179 10.54 -19.00 10.76
C TYR A 179 11.62 -19.33 9.74
N SER A 180 11.91 -20.61 9.56
CA SER A 180 12.95 -21.10 8.63
C SER A 180 12.65 -20.77 7.15
N ASN A 181 11.41 -20.46 6.84
CA ASN A 181 10.95 -20.01 5.54
C ASN A 181 10.97 -18.47 5.39
N ALA A 182 11.56 -17.73 6.32
CA ALA A 182 11.62 -16.28 6.29
C ALA A 182 13.06 -15.76 6.29
N THR A 183 13.35 -14.75 5.48
CA THR A 183 14.65 -14.06 5.46
C THR A 183 14.46 -12.56 5.32
N LEU A 184 15.46 -11.77 5.73
CA LEU A 184 15.49 -10.34 5.49
C LEU A 184 16.35 -10.03 4.27
N LYS A 185 15.90 -9.08 3.46
CA LYS A 185 16.59 -8.60 2.27
C LYS A 185 16.51 -7.09 2.19
N GLU A 186 17.65 -6.45 2.02
CA GLU A 186 17.76 -5.04 1.73
C GLU A 186 17.47 -4.81 0.23
N ALA A 187 16.56 -3.89 -0.10
CA ALA A 187 16.19 -3.60 -1.49
C ALA A 187 15.83 -2.12 -1.65
N ASP A 188 16.48 -1.44 -2.60
CA ASP A 188 16.36 0.00 -2.81
C ASP A 188 16.48 0.75 -1.48
N ASN A 189 15.43 1.42 -1.00
CA ASN A 189 15.41 2.16 0.25
C ASN A 189 14.77 1.39 1.42
N ASP A 190 14.36 0.14 1.22
CA ASP A 190 13.54 -0.61 2.15
C ASP A 190 14.23 -1.88 2.68
N LEU A 191 13.87 -2.25 3.91
CA LEU A 191 14.04 -3.60 4.43
C LEU A 191 12.83 -4.44 4.00
N LEU A 192 13.06 -5.61 3.40
CA LEU A 192 12.01 -6.53 3.01
C LEU A 192 12.11 -7.85 3.77
N LEU A 193 10.97 -8.34 4.22
CA LEU A 193 10.80 -9.69 4.75
C LEU A 193 10.34 -10.61 3.61
N VAL A 194 11.16 -11.61 3.29
CA VAL A 194 10.94 -12.55 2.20
C VAL A 194 10.45 -13.87 2.79
N HIS A 195 9.23 -14.26 2.44
CA HIS A 195 8.66 -15.58 2.74
C HIS A 195 8.89 -16.54 1.56
N ILE A 196 9.50 -17.68 1.85
CA ILE A 196 9.87 -18.71 0.89
C ILE A 196 8.92 -19.88 1.04
N SER A 197 8.08 -20.12 0.03
CA SER A 197 7.13 -21.23 0.05
C SER A 197 7.36 -22.17 -1.13
N THR A 198 7.05 -23.44 -0.96
CA THR A 198 7.10 -24.42 -2.07
C THR A 198 5.68 -24.73 -2.51
N THR A 199 5.41 -24.58 -3.81
CA THR A 199 4.12 -24.96 -4.42
C THR A 199 3.90 -26.48 -4.37
N SER A 200 2.66 -26.92 -4.59
CA SER A 200 2.32 -28.34 -4.74
C SER A 200 3.08 -29.06 -5.85
N TYR A 201 3.71 -28.32 -6.77
CA TYR A 201 4.52 -28.83 -7.89
C TYR A 201 6.03 -28.70 -7.64
N GLY A 202 6.47 -28.43 -6.41
CA GLY A 202 7.89 -28.34 -6.05
C GLY A 202 8.59 -27.04 -6.48
N ARG A 203 7.87 -26.05 -7.02
CA ARG A 203 8.46 -24.73 -7.34
C ARG A 203 8.58 -23.87 -6.10
N VAL A 204 9.74 -23.26 -5.91
CA VAL A 204 9.97 -22.22 -4.89
C VAL A 204 9.33 -20.91 -5.33
N MET A 205 8.58 -20.30 -4.41
CA MET A 205 7.89 -19.02 -4.58
C MET A 205 8.30 -18.10 -3.46
N GLU A 206 8.79 -16.92 -3.83
CA GLU A 206 9.13 -15.85 -2.89
C GLU A 206 8.00 -14.83 -2.83
N ARG A 207 7.59 -14.48 -1.60
CA ARG A 207 6.67 -13.37 -1.34
C ARG A 207 7.40 -12.32 -0.52
N TYR A 208 7.30 -11.08 -0.99
CA TYR A 208 7.99 -9.94 -0.40
C TYR A 208 7.00 -9.12 0.42
N PHE A 209 7.36 -8.86 1.67
CA PHE A 209 6.60 -8.03 2.58
C PHE A 209 7.47 -6.87 3.06
N ASN A 210 6.91 -5.67 3.16
CA ASN A 210 7.59 -4.54 3.78
C ASN A 210 7.11 -4.46 5.24
N PRO A 211 7.93 -4.87 6.23
CA PRO A 211 7.53 -4.90 7.63
C PRO A 211 7.18 -3.51 8.17
N LEU A 212 7.82 -2.44 7.68
CA LEU A 212 7.49 -1.07 8.08
C LEU A 212 6.07 -0.69 7.66
N ASN A 213 5.67 -1.04 6.44
CA ASN A 213 4.29 -0.82 5.99
C ASN A 213 3.29 -1.68 6.77
N THR A 214 3.67 -2.90 7.19
CA THR A 214 2.84 -3.74 8.07
C THR A 214 2.61 -3.06 9.42
N ILE A 215 3.68 -2.66 10.11
CA ILE A 215 3.60 -2.00 11.42
C ILE A 215 2.87 -0.66 11.32
N LYS A 216 3.16 0.16 10.31
CA LYS A 216 2.44 1.41 10.07
C LYS A 216 0.94 1.17 9.84
N GLY A 217 0.59 0.14 9.08
CA GLY A 217 -0.82 -0.21 8.83
C GLY A 217 -1.56 -0.66 10.09
N ILE A 218 -0.87 -1.37 10.99
CA ILE A 218 -1.40 -1.74 12.32
C ILE A 218 -1.62 -0.48 13.17
N TYR A 219 -0.63 0.39 13.25
CA TYR A 219 -0.70 1.66 13.96
C TYR A 219 -1.85 2.56 13.46
N ASP A 220 -1.93 2.77 12.14
CA ASP A 220 -2.95 3.64 11.53
C ASP A 220 -4.38 3.14 11.79
N ARG A 221 -4.55 1.82 11.90
CA ARG A 221 -5.86 1.19 12.18
C ARG A 221 -6.11 0.97 13.66
N LYS A 222 -5.09 1.13 14.51
CA LYS A 222 -5.11 0.81 15.94
C LYS A 222 -5.64 -0.60 16.21
N ASP A 223 -5.22 -1.56 15.38
CA ASP A 223 -5.75 -2.93 15.37
C ASP A 223 -4.61 -3.96 15.41
N ILE A 224 -4.29 -4.41 16.62
CA ILE A 224 -3.21 -5.37 16.86
C ILE A 224 -3.52 -6.77 16.27
N SER A 225 -4.79 -7.09 16.00
CA SER A 225 -5.16 -8.39 15.41
C SER A 225 -4.61 -8.58 13.99
N LEU A 226 -4.29 -7.49 13.30
CA LEU A 226 -3.65 -7.53 11.99
C LEU A 226 -2.23 -8.12 12.06
N LEU A 227 -1.55 -8.04 13.21
CA LEU A 227 -0.27 -8.70 13.42
C LEU A 227 -0.43 -10.23 13.38
N ASP A 228 -1.49 -10.77 13.97
CA ASP A 228 -1.79 -12.21 13.95
C ASP A 228 -2.11 -12.72 12.56
N ILE A 229 -2.90 -11.95 11.80
CA ILE A 229 -3.19 -12.26 10.40
C ILE A 229 -1.88 -12.32 9.61
N PHE A 230 -0.97 -11.37 9.84
CA PHE A 230 0.31 -11.35 9.16
C PHE A 230 1.21 -12.54 9.56
N LEU A 231 1.30 -12.86 10.85
CA LEU A 231 2.03 -14.03 11.36
C LEU A 231 1.50 -15.35 10.76
N GLY A 232 0.20 -15.42 10.48
CA GLY A 232 -0.44 -16.55 9.82
C GLY A 232 0.13 -16.89 8.43
N TYR A 233 0.83 -15.95 7.77
CA TYR A 233 1.51 -16.23 6.50
C TYR A 233 2.78 -17.08 6.66
N PHE A 234 3.43 -17.06 7.82
CA PHE A 234 4.73 -17.72 8.06
C PHE A 234 4.59 -19.05 8.82
N LYS A 235 3.48 -19.27 9.53
CA LYS A 235 3.18 -20.51 10.25
C LYS A 235 2.88 -21.73 9.35
N LYS A 236 2.98 -21.60 8.03
CA LYS A 236 2.61 -22.61 7.02
C LYS A 236 3.81 -23.01 6.18
#